data_AF-N8YNH6-F1
#
_entry.id   AF-N8YNH6-F1
#
_cell.length_a   1.000
_cell.length_b   1.000
_cell.length_c   1.000
_cell.angle_alpha   90.00
_cell.angle_beta   90.00
_cell.angle_gamma   90.00
#
_symmetry.space_group_name_H-M   'P 1'
#
loop_
_entity.id
_entity.type
_entity.pdbx_description
1 polymer ?
#
loop_
_entity_poly.entity_id
_entity_poly.type
_entity_poly.pdbx_seq_one_letter_code
_entity_poly.pdbx_strand_id
1 'polypeptide(L)'
;MGKSSKVEQHRRLMYAGLRILVKCHYLEVDGSQSTRRAFSYKETPRLENLREKFKKQKLEKVFLAKKTEFLGQIKDKENNINFIQTLLADDKTLEKYFIAYQQKLENDIRSINSNIKFMEDVLN
;
A
#
# COMPACT_ATOMS: atom_id res chain seq x y z
N MET A 1 16.49 13.03 -43.18
CA MET A 1 17.38 13.55 -42.11
C MET A 1 16.75 13.60 -40.70
N GLY A 2 15.65 12.88 -40.38
CA GLY A 2 14.88 13.13 -39.13
C GLY A 2 15.09 12.19 -37.92
N LYS A 3 15.70 11.01 -38.08
CA LYS A 3 15.79 10.01 -37.00
C LYS A 3 17.01 10.19 -36.07
N SER A 4 18.16 10.59 -36.61
CA SER A 4 19.41 10.78 -35.85
C SER A 4 19.32 11.97 -34.86
N SER A 5 18.65 13.05 -35.25
CA SER A 5 18.47 14.25 -34.40
C SER A 5 17.65 13.97 -33.14
N LYS A 6 16.57 13.18 -33.24
CA LYS A 6 15.74 12.81 -32.08
C LYS A 6 16.49 11.95 -31.07
N VAL A 7 17.27 10.96 -31.55
CA VAL A 7 18.10 10.10 -30.70
C VAL A 7 19.12 10.94 -29.93
N GLU A 8 19.77 11.89 -30.60
CA GLU A 8 20.75 12.77 -29.96
C GLU A 8 20.11 13.70 -28.92
N GLN A 9 18.90 14.19 -29.19
CA GLN A 9 18.12 14.96 -28.22
C GLN A 9 17.76 14.14 -26.98
N HIS A 10 17.25 12.91 -27.15
CA HIS A 10 16.96 12.01 -26.02
C HIS A 10 18.20 11.71 -25.20
N ARG A 11 19.35 11.49 -25.87
CA ARG A 11 20.64 11.28 -25.21
C ARG A 11 21.04 12.47 -24.34
N ARG A 12 20.91 13.71 -24.85
CA ARG A 12 21.20 14.92 -24.07
C ARG A 12 20.29 15.06 -22.85
N LEU A 13 18.99 14.78 -23.01
CA LEU A 13 18.02 14.83 -21.91
C LEU A 13 18.34 13.78 -20.84
N MET A 14 18.70 12.55 -21.24
CA MET A 14 19.13 11.51 -20.31
C MET A 14 20.34 11.96 -19.48
N TYR A 15 21.38 12.51 -20.12
CA TYR A 15 22.55 13.04 -19.41
C TYR A 15 22.23 14.25 -18.51
N ALA A 16 21.25 15.07 -18.88
CA ALA A 16 20.77 16.13 -18.01
C ALA A 16 20.08 15.55 -16.76
N GLY A 17 19.23 14.54 -16.94
CA GLY A 17 18.57 13.80 -15.86
C GLY A 17 19.57 13.14 -14.90
N LEU A 18 20.56 12.40 -15.43
CA LEU A 18 21.62 11.78 -14.63
C LEU A 18 22.40 12.82 -13.82
N ARG A 19 22.74 13.97 -14.43
CA ARG A 19 23.40 15.08 -13.72
C ARG A 19 22.56 15.62 -12.56
N ILE A 20 21.24 15.72 -12.74
CA ILE A 20 20.34 16.14 -11.66
C ILE A 20 20.30 15.09 -10.55
N LEU A 21 20.17 13.81 -10.89
CA LEU A 21 20.16 12.73 -9.90
C LEU A 21 21.45 12.67 -9.08
N VAL A 22 22.60 12.95 -9.69
CA VAL A 22 23.87 13.08 -8.97
C VAL A 22 23.88 14.31 -8.06
N LYS A 23 23.47 15.49 -8.57
CA LYS A 23 23.38 16.72 -7.76
C LYS A 23 22.44 16.58 -6.57
N CYS A 24 21.38 15.81 -6.72
CA CYS A 24 20.41 15.53 -5.65
C CYS A 24 20.82 14.35 -4.76
N HIS A 25 22.02 13.78 -4.96
CA HIS A 25 22.55 12.65 -4.20
C HIS A 25 21.71 11.38 -4.28
N TYR A 26 20.98 11.17 -5.37
CA TYR A 26 20.29 9.90 -5.66
C TYR A 26 21.19 8.90 -6.39
N LEU A 27 22.14 9.43 -7.16
CA LEU A 27 23.20 8.65 -7.80
C LEU A 27 24.56 9.23 -7.39
N GLU A 28 25.59 8.41 -7.50
CA GLU A 28 26.98 8.85 -7.44
C GLU A 28 27.77 8.20 -8.58
N VAL A 29 28.82 8.87 -9.03
CA VAL A 29 29.68 8.33 -10.10
C VAL A 29 30.55 7.23 -9.51
N ASP A 30 30.50 6.05 -10.10
CA ASP A 30 31.39 4.95 -9.74
C ASP A 30 32.71 5.09 -10.50
N GLY A 31 33.72 5.68 -9.84
CA GLY A 31 35.04 5.86 -10.41
C GLY A 31 35.76 4.56 -10.76
N SER A 32 35.43 3.45 -10.09
CA SER A 32 36.07 2.14 -10.34
C SER A 32 35.57 1.48 -11.62
N GLN A 33 34.32 1.75 -11.98
CA GLN A 33 33.66 1.23 -13.20
C GLN A 33 33.59 2.28 -14.31
N SER A 34 34.03 3.51 -14.06
CA SER A 34 34.03 4.58 -15.05
C SER A 34 35.29 4.56 -15.90
N THR A 35 35.15 4.95 -17.16
CA THR A 35 36.26 5.14 -18.09
C THR A 35 36.29 6.59 -18.58
N ARG A 36 37.38 6.99 -19.25
CA ARG A 36 37.49 8.33 -19.86
C ARG A 36 36.37 8.65 -20.86
N ARG A 37 35.71 7.63 -21.43
CA ARG A 37 34.65 7.79 -22.46
C ARG A 37 33.25 7.50 -21.94
N ALA A 38 33.11 6.90 -20.76
CA ALA A 38 31.81 6.49 -20.20
C ALA A 38 31.82 6.59 -18.68
N PHE A 39 30.81 7.24 -18.12
CA PHE A 39 30.58 7.28 -16.68
C PHE A 39 29.65 6.14 -16.27
N SER A 40 30.03 5.45 -15.21
CA SER A 40 29.20 4.47 -14.51
C SER A 40 28.63 5.13 -13.26
N TYR A 41 27.41 4.77 -12.89
CA TYR A 41 26.71 5.33 -11.74
C TYR A 41 26.29 4.21 -10.80
N LYS A 42 26.38 4.44 -9.50
CA LYS A 42 25.79 3.59 -8.47
C LYS A 42 24.70 4.35 -7.73
N GLU A 43 23.70 3.61 -7.28
CA GLU A 43 22.60 4.17 -6.52
C GLU A 43 23.05 4.45 -5.09
N THR A 44 22.57 5.57 -4.53
CA THR A 44 22.81 5.89 -3.14
C THR A 44 21.69 5.35 -2.26
N PRO A 45 21.92 5.17 -0.95
CA PRO A 45 20.85 4.82 0.00
C PRO A 45 19.67 5.80 -0.02
N ARG A 46 19.91 7.07 -0.40
CA ARG A 46 18.85 8.09 -0.52
C ARG A 46 17.81 7.73 -1.59
N LEU A 47 18.24 7.14 -2.71
CA LEU A 47 17.33 6.71 -3.77
C LEU A 47 16.49 5.52 -3.32
N GLU A 48 17.08 4.58 -2.61
CA GLU A 48 16.36 3.44 -2.05
C GLU A 48 15.33 3.90 -1.01
N ASN A 49 15.72 4.78 -0.08
CA ASN A 49 14.81 5.37 0.89
C ASN A 49 13.64 6.12 0.23
N LEU A 50 13.88 6.80 -0.90
CA LEU A 50 12.82 7.46 -1.67
C LEU A 50 11.83 6.44 -2.25
N ARG A 51 12.32 5.33 -2.80
CA ARG A 51 11.47 4.26 -3.34
C ARG A 51 10.65 3.61 -2.25
N GLU A 52 11.26 3.27 -1.12
CA GLU A 52 10.55 2.67 0.02
C GLU A 52 9.50 3.61 0.59
N LYS A 53 9.82 4.91 0.73
CA LYS A 53 8.83 5.92 1.12
C LYS A 53 7.65 5.97 0.16
N PHE A 54 7.90 5.94 -1.14
CA PHE A 54 6.82 5.97 -2.14
C PHE A 54 5.98 4.69 -2.13
N LYS A 55 6.60 3.52 -1.98
CA LYS A 55 5.89 2.23 -1.81
C LYS A 55 4.99 2.27 -0.58
N LYS A 56 5.52 2.71 0.56
CA LYS A 56 4.78 2.86 1.82
C LYS A 56 3.59 3.81 1.68
N GLN A 57 3.79 5.00 1.09
CA GLN A 57 2.69 5.95 0.84
C GLN A 57 1.58 5.36 -0.05
N LYS A 58 1.95 4.57 -1.06
CA LYS A 58 0.96 3.91 -1.92
C LYS A 58 0.17 2.86 -1.14
N LEU A 59 0.83 2.09 -0.29
CA LEU A 59 0.19 1.11 0.60
C LEU A 59 -0.72 1.78 1.62
N GLU A 60 -0.26 2.83 2.29
CA GLU A 60 -1.04 3.62 3.26
C GLU A 60 -2.36 4.08 2.65
N LYS A 61 -2.33 4.61 1.42
CA LYS A 61 -3.54 5.05 0.71
C LYS A 61 -4.53 3.90 0.47
N VAL A 62 -4.02 2.74 0.05
CA VAL A 62 -4.85 1.55 -0.21
C VAL A 62 -5.43 1.01 1.10
N PHE A 63 -4.61 0.90 2.15
CA PHE A 63 -5.03 0.38 3.45
C PHE A 63 -6.02 1.30 4.13
N LEU A 64 -5.88 2.63 4.01
CA LEU A 64 -6.85 3.58 4.57
C LEU A 64 -8.25 3.40 3.95
N ALA A 65 -8.32 3.27 2.62
CA ALA A 65 -9.57 3.01 1.92
C ALA A 65 -10.19 1.68 2.37
N LYS A 66 -9.37 0.62 2.45
CA LYS A 66 -9.85 -0.70 2.86
C LYS A 66 -10.28 -0.76 4.33
N LYS A 67 -9.55 -0.08 5.23
CA LYS A 67 -9.91 0.05 6.65
C LYS A 67 -11.26 0.72 6.80
N THR A 68 -11.55 1.77 6.03
CA THR A 68 -12.85 2.45 6.05
C THR A 68 -13.98 1.51 5.62
N GLU A 69 -13.77 0.75 4.55
CA GLU A 69 -14.74 -0.28 4.10
C GLU A 69 -14.98 -1.34 5.18
N PHE A 70 -13.91 -1.85 5.78
CA PHE A 70 -13.97 -2.85 6.85
C PHE A 70 -14.70 -2.35 8.09
N LEU A 71 -14.49 -1.09 8.51
CA LEU A 71 -15.22 -0.49 9.62
C LEU A 71 -16.73 -0.39 9.33
N GLY A 72 -17.10 -0.06 8.08
CA GLY A 72 -18.50 -0.12 7.65
C GLY A 72 -19.09 -1.52 7.76
N GLN A 73 -18.36 -2.53 7.26
CA GLN A 73 -18.78 -3.92 7.33
C GLN A 73 -18.90 -4.47 8.76
N ILE A 74 -18.06 -4.00 9.69
CA ILE A 74 -18.16 -4.35 11.11
C ILE A 74 -19.44 -3.76 11.68
N LYS A 75 -19.67 -2.46 11.47
CA LYS A 75 -20.86 -1.77 11.97
C LYS A 75 -22.16 -2.42 11.49
N ASP A 76 -22.24 -2.82 10.22
CA ASP A 76 -23.42 -3.51 9.69
C ASP A 76 -23.66 -4.87 10.37
N LYS A 77 -22.58 -5.62 10.64
CA LYS A 77 -22.68 -6.90 11.36
C LYS A 77 -23.05 -6.72 12.83
N GLU A 78 -22.50 -5.70 13.50
CA GLU A 78 -22.88 -5.34 14.87
C GLU A 78 -24.36 -4.96 14.95
N ASN A 79 -24.87 -4.17 13.99
CA ASN A 79 -26.29 -3.84 13.91
C ASN A 79 -27.17 -5.10 13.77
N ASN A 80 -26.76 -6.06 12.92
CA ASN A 80 -27.47 -7.31 12.75
C ASN A 80 -27.46 -8.16 14.03
N ILE A 81 -26.33 -8.22 14.73
CA ILE A 81 -26.24 -8.90 16.03
C ILE A 81 -27.18 -8.24 17.04
N ASN A 82 -27.18 -6.91 17.15
CA ASN A 82 -28.05 -6.17 18.06
C ASN A 82 -29.54 -6.39 17.76
N PHE A 83 -29.90 -6.45 16.47
CA PHE A 83 -31.26 -6.78 16.03
C PHE A 83 -31.67 -8.19 16.47
N ILE A 84 -30.80 -9.19 16.24
CA ILE A 84 -31.05 -10.58 16.69
C ILE A 84 -31.21 -10.62 18.21
N GLN A 85 -30.33 -9.96 18.96
CA GLN A 85 -30.39 -9.94 20.42
C GLN A 85 -31.69 -9.30 20.94
N THR A 86 -32.16 -8.24 20.28
CA THR A 86 -33.44 -7.60 20.61
C THR A 86 -34.61 -8.53 20.34
N LEU A 87 -34.62 -9.19 19.17
CA LEU A 87 -35.65 -10.16 18.81
C LEU A 87 -35.71 -11.35 19.78
N LEU A 88 -34.56 -11.86 20.23
CA LEU A 88 -34.47 -12.97 21.18
C LEU A 88 -34.81 -12.56 22.63
N ALA A 89 -34.72 -11.27 22.95
CA ALA A 89 -35.23 -10.75 24.22
C ALA A 89 -36.76 -10.82 24.28
N ASP A 90 -37.43 -10.59 23.14
CA ASP A 90 -38.89 -10.67 23.02
C ASP A 90 -39.40 -12.11 22.89
N ASP A 91 -38.75 -12.94 22.07
CA ASP A 91 -39.12 -14.35 21.86
C ASP A 91 -37.91 -15.28 21.77
N LYS A 92 -37.63 -15.98 22.88
CA LYS A 92 -36.53 -16.96 22.97
C LYS A 92 -36.73 -18.20 22.10
N THR A 93 -37.94 -18.53 21.67
CA THR A 93 -38.17 -19.73 20.84
C THR A 93 -37.51 -19.63 19.47
N LEU A 94 -37.17 -18.40 19.05
CA LEU A 94 -36.49 -18.10 17.80
C LEU A 94 -34.98 -18.37 17.85
N GLU A 95 -34.38 -18.58 19.02
CA GLU A 95 -32.92 -18.74 19.21
C GLU A 95 -32.33 -19.81 18.28
N LYS A 96 -33.01 -20.95 18.16
CA LYS A 96 -32.57 -22.06 17.30
C LYS A 96 -32.37 -21.69 15.83
N TYR A 97 -33.04 -20.64 15.34
CA TYR A 97 -32.92 -20.17 13.96
C TYR A 97 -31.77 -19.18 13.77
N PHE A 98 -31.36 -18.47 14.83
CA PHE A 98 -30.42 -17.35 14.72
C PHE A 98 -29.05 -17.61 15.34
N ILE A 99 -28.90 -18.58 16.26
CA ILE A 99 -27.64 -18.82 16.98
C ILE A 99 -26.44 -19.05 16.05
N ALA A 100 -26.61 -19.87 15.00
CA ALA A 100 -25.56 -20.14 14.03
C ALA A 100 -25.22 -18.90 13.18
N TYR A 101 -26.22 -18.10 12.85
CA TYR A 101 -26.03 -16.87 12.08
C TYR A 101 -25.32 -15.80 12.91
N GLN A 102 -25.69 -15.63 14.18
CA GLN A 102 -25.02 -14.71 15.10
C GLN A 102 -23.54 -15.08 15.29
N GLN A 103 -23.24 -16.37 15.54
CA GLN A 103 -21.86 -16.85 15.63
C GLN A 103 -21.05 -16.58 14.35
N LYS A 104 -21.68 -16.73 13.17
CA LYS A 104 -21.05 -16.38 11.89
C LYS A 104 -20.71 -14.90 11.82
N LEU A 105 -21.62 -14.01 12.21
CA LEU A 105 -21.39 -12.56 12.22
C LEU A 105 -20.23 -12.18 13.16
N GLU A 106 -20.18 -12.78 14.34
CA GLU A 106 -19.09 -12.57 15.31
C GLU A 106 -17.73 -13.06 14.77
N ASN A 107 -17.70 -14.21 14.10
CA ASN A 107 -16.50 -14.73 13.44
C ASN A 107 -16.02 -13.81 12.32
N ASP A 108 -16.94 -13.30 11.50
CA ASP A 108 -16.62 -12.38 10.43
C ASP A 108 -16.04 -11.07 10.97
N ILE A 109 -16.63 -10.51 12.05
CA ILE A 109 -16.07 -9.32 12.73
C ILE A 109 -14.64 -9.59 13.21
N ARG A 110 -14.40 -10.74 13.86
CA ARG A 110 -13.04 -11.13 14.31
C ARG A 110 -12.06 -11.23 13.15
N SER A 111 -12.48 -11.83 12.02
CA SER A 111 -11.64 -11.94 10.82
C SER A 111 -11.30 -10.57 10.24
N ILE A 112 -12.28 -9.68 10.14
CA ILE A 112 -12.07 -8.31 9.63
C ILE A 112 -11.11 -7.54 10.55
N ASN A 113 -11.27 -7.63 11.87
CA ASN A 113 -10.36 -6.99 12.82
C ASN A 113 -8.93 -7.51 12.71
N SER A 114 -8.74 -8.83 12.53
CA SER A 114 -7.42 -9.41 12.27
C SER A 114 -6.79 -8.87 10.97
N ASN A 115 -7.59 -8.66 9.92
CA ASN A 115 -7.10 -8.06 8.67
C ASN A 115 -6.70 -6.58 8.87
N ILE A 116 -7.45 -5.81 9.65
CA ILE A 116 -7.09 -4.43 10.00
C ILE A 116 -5.74 -4.41 10.72
N LYS A 117 -5.58 -5.27 11.73
CA LYS A 117 -4.31 -5.39 12.47
C LYS A 117 -3.14 -5.77 11.55
N PHE A 118 -3.34 -6.75 10.68
CA PHE A 118 -2.32 -7.14 9.71
C PHE A 118 -1.90 -5.98 8.79
N MET A 119 -2.84 -5.15 8.33
CA MET A 119 -2.52 -3.97 7.53
C MET A 119 -1.69 -2.94 8.33
N GLU A 120 -1.96 -2.78 9.62
CA GLU A 120 -1.18 -1.90 10.50
C GLU A 120 0.24 -2.46 10.73
N ASP A 121 0.36 -3.76 10.96
CA ASP A 121 1.64 -4.44 11.14
C ASP A 121 2.53 -4.37 9.88
N VAL A 122 1.94 -4.41 8.67
CA VAL A 122 2.69 -4.24 7.40
C VAL A 122 3.23 -2.82 7.21
N LEU A 123 2.62 -1.81 7.83
CA LEU A 123 3.05 -0.42 7.74
C LEU A 123 4.07 -0.04 8.82
N ASN A 124 4.14 -0.80 9.92
CA ASN A 124 5.08 -0.58 11.02
C ASN A 124 6.44 -1.20 10.73
#